data_AF-A0A495TUX6-F1
#
_entry.id   AF-A0A495TUX6-F1
#
_cell.length_a   1.000
_cell.length_b   1.000
_cell.length_c   1.000
_cell.angle_alpha   90.00
_cell.angle_beta   90.00
_cell.angle_gamma   90.00
#
_symmetry.space_group_name_H-M   'P 1'
#
loop_
_entity.id
_entity.type
_entity.pdbx_description
1 polymer ?
#
loop_
_entity_poly.entity_id
_entity_poly.type
_entity_poly.pdbx_seq_one_letter_code
_entity_poly.pdbx_strand_id
1 'polypeptide(L)'
;MPRNQLLGFHRVGERQYDLSGLRTGSVRDQFVRAISVTEALISDVPQIAQDPGRGLLVLGGGVSGLSCAFVAALRGINVTVIEKRFHAFNTLSVAKSRRIAPFEYDWPRPTSDSMQFSPSWFPLEFHSDAADVLAAEWQSALGAFLSSNNKLEILYGYNARNFTATPVNGAVHVAGLWAGTKGTRTTRDFGAVIACTGFMRERTLVRQLRIHVPHPSPLYSGNVELRSFHGARFWLDPDHLDRWKFNSKYRHAVKGVLVSGGGDGAMQDFQRATTRQFGLPLLKHLERCLESPIQDKYLVTLLAAEDRARRACAWGMSNPNDKTPDAEMQIWDATFESVVEDSCADFIQLYGRQNGILDVTVVDTVAATKPALQELARRVLREDFNDEPFPNFVWVTREPHLGFAYALNRFLSLFVLKLLRDGFDRPHGELRLSTSITRIVRGDPTRDCCTTKDCHGYTHHVSFEPKKQSFVPFEIIVIRHGLIFATRPYLGYRAPVKEQLVPYYIPS
;
A
#
# COMPACT_ATOMS: atom_id res chain seq x y z
N MET A 1 -9.15 -16.73 19.25
CA MET A 1 -10.48 -16.13 18.96
C MET A 1 -11.42 -17.24 18.47
N PRO A 2 -12.67 -17.35 18.98
CA PRO A 2 -13.63 -18.31 18.42
C PRO A 2 -13.84 -18.03 16.94
N ARG A 3 -13.65 -19.03 16.07
CA ARG A 3 -13.72 -18.88 14.60
C ARG A 3 -15.10 -18.40 14.10
N ASN A 4 -16.17 -18.57 14.89
CA ASN A 4 -17.47 -17.96 14.63
C ASN A 4 -17.44 -16.42 14.64
N GLN A 5 -16.59 -15.81 15.47
CA GLN A 5 -16.42 -14.36 15.48
C GLN A 5 -15.76 -13.89 14.19
N LEU A 6 -14.72 -14.61 13.71
CA LEU A 6 -14.06 -14.32 12.43
C LEU A 6 -15.06 -14.26 11.27
N LEU A 7 -15.94 -15.26 11.14
CA LEU A 7 -17.00 -15.25 10.14
C LEU A 7 -17.91 -14.03 10.28
N GLY A 8 -18.25 -13.63 11.52
CA GLY A 8 -19.04 -12.42 11.80
C GLY A 8 -18.41 -11.12 11.26
N PHE A 9 -17.09 -10.96 11.34
CA PHE A 9 -16.39 -9.77 10.82
C PHE A 9 -16.44 -9.64 9.29
N HIS A 10 -16.55 -10.78 8.59
CA HIS A 10 -16.54 -10.82 7.13
C HIS A 10 -17.92 -11.00 6.52
N ARG A 11 -18.92 -11.38 7.31
CA ARG A 11 -20.27 -11.66 6.82
C ARG A 11 -20.95 -10.38 6.35
N VAL A 12 -21.41 -10.38 5.10
CA VAL A 12 -22.19 -9.28 4.48
C VAL A 12 -23.63 -9.68 4.17
N GLY A 13 -23.96 -10.96 4.34
CA GLY A 13 -25.30 -11.52 4.17
C GLY A 13 -25.30 -12.97 4.63
N GLU A 14 -26.47 -13.61 4.62
CA GLU A 14 -26.52 -15.05 4.92
C GLU A 14 -25.66 -15.82 3.88
N ARG A 15 -24.67 -16.58 4.36
CA ARG A 15 -23.71 -17.34 3.53
C ARG A 15 -22.92 -16.48 2.53
N GLN A 16 -22.86 -15.16 2.74
CA GLN A 16 -22.13 -14.22 1.89
C GLN A 16 -21.08 -13.47 2.70
N TYR A 17 -19.85 -13.45 2.21
CA TYR A 17 -18.69 -12.92 2.91
C TYR A 17 -17.91 -11.95 2.01
N ASP A 18 -17.34 -10.89 2.59
CA ASP A 18 -16.47 -9.95 1.88
C ASP A 18 -15.09 -9.90 2.55
N LEU A 19 -14.06 -10.27 1.78
CA LEU A 19 -12.63 -10.14 2.11
C LEU A 19 -11.99 -8.96 1.35
N SER A 20 -12.79 -8.13 0.69
CA SER A 20 -12.34 -6.89 0.03
C SER A 20 -12.21 -5.77 1.06
N GLY A 21 -11.00 -5.53 1.57
CA GLY A 21 -10.73 -4.51 2.59
C GLY A 21 -10.30 -3.15 2.03
N LEU A 22 -10.52 -2.08 2.83
CA LEU A 22 -10.18 -0.69 2.49
C LEU A 22 -8.82 -0.22 3.03
N ARG A 23 -8.32 -0.84 4.10
CA ARG A 23 -7.05 -0.46 4.74
C ARG A 23 -6.09 -1.64 4.81
N THR A 24 -4.81 -1.32 4.55
CA THR A 24 -3.58 -2.05 4.93
C THR A 24 -3.76 -3.55 5.10
N GLY A 25 -4.18 -4.21 4.03
CA GLY A 25 -4.11 -5.66 3.95
C GLY A 25 -2.79 -5.99 3.29
N SER A 26 -1.76 -6.25 4.09
CA SER A 26 -0.53 -6.81 3.53
C SER A 26 -0.91 -8.06 2.75
N VAL A 27 -0.06 -8.46 1.82
CA VAL A 27 -0.30 -9.69 1.08
C VAL A 27 -0.48 -10.86 2.05
N ARG A 28 0.31 -10.91 3.13
CA ARG A 28 0.16 -11.91 4.19
C ARG A 28 -1.22 -11.88 4.85
N ASP A 29 -1.72 -10.68 5.18
CA ASP A 29 -3.03 -10.56 5.83
C ASP A 29 -4.16 -11.06 4.94
N GLN A 30 -4.01 -10.92 3.62
CA GLN A 30 -4.95 -11.52 2.66
C GLN A 30 -4.91 -13.05 2.68
N PHE A 31 -3.72 -13.66 2.77
CA PHE A 31 -3.58 -15.12 2.91
C PHE A 31 -4.25 -15.61 4.19
N VAL A 32 -3.87 -15.06 5.34
CA VAL A 32 -4.36 -15.54 6.64
C VAL A 32 -5.87 -15.40 6.71
N ARG A 33 -6.44 -14.23 6.36
CA ARG A 33 -7.90 -14.05 6.35
C ARG A 33 -8.59 -15.07 5.45
N ALA A 34 -8.09 -15.25 4.23
CA ALA A 34 -8.67 -16.18 3.27
C ALA A 34 -8.64 -17.62 3.78
N ILE A 35 -7.50 -18.07 4.31
CA ILE A 35 -7.34 -19.41 4.88
C ILE A 35 -8.26 -19.59 6.08
N SER A 36 -8.23 -18.68 7.05
CA SER A 36 -9.01 -18.80 8.28
C SER A 36 -10.53 -18.75 8.05
N VAL A 37 -11.00 -17.88 7.16
CA VAL A 37 -12.44 -17.80 6.81
C VAL A 37 -12.88 -19.07 6.09
N THR A 38 -12.07 -19.57 5.17
CA THR A 38 -12.42 -20.78 4.41
C THR A 38 -12.43 -22.02 5.31
N GLU A 39 -11.42 -22.20 6.16
CA GLU A 39 -11.40 -23.30 7.15
C GLU A 39 -12.63 -23.23 8.07
N ALA A 40 -13.01 -22.05 8.55
CA ALA A 40 -14.19 -21.89 9.40
C ALA A 40 -15.51 -22.27 8.69
N LEU A 41 -15.61 -22.03 7.37
CA LEU A 41 -16.76 -22.44 6.55
C LEU A 41 -16.81 -23.95 6.27
N ILE A 42 -15.72 -24.67 6.51
CA ILE A 42 -15.62 -26.11 6.33
C ILE A 42 -15.82 -26.83 7.67
N SER A 43 -15.11 -26.41 8.72
CA SER A 43 -15.07 -27.14 9.99
C SER A 43 -16.12 -26.68 11.00
N ASP A 44 -16.32 -25.37 11.17
CA ASP A 44 -17.06 -24.85 12.33
C ASP A 44 -18.51 -24.52 11.99
N VAL A 45 -18.70 -23.88 10.83
CA VAL A 45 -20.02 -23.63 10.25
C VAL A 45 -19.96 -24.21 8.84
N PRO A 46 -20.23 -25.51 8.66
CA PRO A 46 -19.93 -26.29 7.43
C PRO A 46 -20.82 -25.90 6.22
N GLN A 47 -20.94 -24.62 5.92
CA GLN A 47 -21.83 -24.06 4.90
C GLN A 47 -21.49 -24.54 3.49
N ILE A 48 -20.20 -24.81 3.23
CA ILE A 48 -19.71 -25.29 1.94
C ILE A 48 -19.40 -26.80 1.93
N ALA A 49 -19.46 -27.46 3.10
CA ALA A 49 -19.18 -28.88 3.26
C ALA A 49 -20.44 -29.75 3.46
N GLN A 50 -21.55 -29.15 3.90
CA GLN A 50 -22.83 -29.85 4.14
C GLN A 50 -23.43 -30.49 2.88
N ASP A 51 -23.32 -29.81 1.74
CA ASP A 51 -23.84 -30.29 0.46
C ASP A 51 -22.72 -30.22 -0.60
N PRO A 52 -22.14 -31.37 -0.99
CA PRO A 52 -21.08 -31.44 -2.00
C PRO A 52 -21.47 -30.82 -3.36
N GLY A 53 -22.77 -30.74 -3.66
CA GLY A 53 -23.28 -30.11 -4.88
C GLY A 53 -23.26 -28.58 -4.86
N ARG A 54 -23.15 -27.97 -3.67
CA ARG A 54 -23.26 -26.51 -3.50
C ARG A 54 -21.91 -25.81 -3.28
N GLY A 55 -20.83 -26.47 -2.88
CA GLY A 55 -19.46 -25.91 -2.98
C GLY A 55 -19.26 -24.44 -2.54
N LEU A 56 -18.27 -23.76 -3.15
CA LEU A 56 -17.89 -22.37 -2.88
C LEU A 56 -17.80 -21.54 -4.17
N LEU A 57 -18.37 -20.33 -4.16
CA LEU A 57 -18.07 -19.32 -5.18
C LEU A 57 -17.12 -18.25 -4.63
N VAL A 58 -16.07 -17.94 -5.38
CA VAL A 58 -15.11 -16.87 -5.07
C VAL A 58 -15.14 -15.80 -6.16
N LEU A 59 -15.28 -14.53 -5.77
CA LEU A 59 -15.29 -13.39 -6.69
C LEU A 59 -13.94 -12.65 -6.65
N GLY A 60 -13.04 -12.99 -7.57
CA GLY A 60 -11.72 -12.39 -7.75
C GLY A 60 -10.59 -13.43 -7.68
N GLY A 61 -9.71 -13.45 -8.67
CA GLY A 61 -8.52 -14.29 -8.80
C GLY A 61 -7.23 -13.62 -8.33
N GLY A 62 -7.33 -12.77 -7.31
CA GLY A 62 -6.16 -12.23 -6.59
C GLY A 62 -5.72 -13.14 -5.45
N VAL A 63 -4.79 -12.66 -4.63
CA VAL A 63 -4.22 -13.42 -3.49
C VAL A 63 -5.30 -14.00 -2.59
N SER A 64 -6.15 -13.15 -2.00
CA SER A 64 -7.19 -13.63 -1.08
C SER A 64 -8.15 -14.63 -1.73
N GLY A 65 -8.51 -14.43 -3.01
CA GLY A 65 -9.49 -15.28 -3.68
C GLY A 65 -8.94 -16.66 -4.00
N LEU A 66 -7.74 -16.72 -4.59
CA LEU A 66 -7.10 -17.99 -4.84
C LEU A 66 -6.70 -18.71 -3.56
N SER A 67 -6.40 -17.98 -2.49
CA SER A 67 -6.17 -18.63 -1.21
C SER A 67 -7.43 -19.31 -0.64
N CYS A 68 -8.61 -18.68 -0.75
CA CYS A 68 -9.86 -19.36 -0.44
C CYS A 68 -10.05 -20.59 -1.33
N ALA A 69 -9.79 -20.46 -2.63
CA ALA A 69 -10.00 -21.53 -3.59
C ALA A 69 -9.10 -22.75 -3.34
N PHE A 70 -7.81 -22.54 -3.09
CA PHE A 70 -6.88 -23.62 -2.77
C PHE A 70 -7.28 -24.36 -1.49
N VAL A 71 -7.59 -23.63 -0.41
CA VAL A 71 -8.00 -24.27 0.85
C VAL A 71 -9.24 -25.13 0.64
N ALA A 72 -10.29 -24.60 0.01
CA ALA A 72 -11.52 -25.36 -0.21
C ALA A 72 -11.30 -26.57 -1.14
N ALA A 73 -10.58 -26.40 -2.25
CA ALA A 73 -10.30 -27.48 -3.20
C ALA A 73 -9.40 -28.59 -2.61
N LEU A 74 -8.42 -28.25 -1.77
CA LEU A 74 -7.59 -29.21 -1.03
C LEU A 74 -8.39 -30.01 0.01
N ARG A 75 -9.55 -29.50 0.43
CA ARG A 75 -10.50 -30.19 1.32
C ARG A 75 -11.60 -30.92 0.54
N GLY A 76 -11.47 -31.04 -0.78
CA GLY A 76 -12.41 -31.76 -1.64
C GLY A 76 -13.68 -31.00 -2.00
N ILE A 77 -13.79 -29.73 -1.63
CA ILE A 77 -14.95 -28.87 -1.92
C ILE A 77 -14.85 -28.36 -3.35
N ASN A 78 -15.94 -28.43 -4.11
CA ASN A 78 -16.01 -27.83 -5.44
C ASN A 78 -15.97 -26.30 -5.33
N VAL A 79 -15.11 -25.65 -6.11
CA VAL A 79 -14.92 -24.20 -6.09
C VAL A 79 -15.01 -23.64 -7.51
N THR A 80 -15.77 -22.56 -7.67
CA THR A 80 -15.72 -21.72 -8.85
C THR A 80 -15.12 -20.37 -8.49
N VAL A 81 -14.12 -19.90 -9.26
CA VAL A 81 -13.55 -18.55 -9.13
C VAL A 81 -13.95 -17.72 -10.36
N ILE A 82 -14.44 -16.51 -10.13
CA ILE A 82 -14.72 -15.54 -11.20
C ILE A 82 -13.63 -14.48 -11.20
N GLU A 83 -12.88 -14.35 -12.31
CA GLU A 83 -11.84 -13.34 -12.49
C GLU A 83 -12.10 -12.50 -13.75
N LYS A 84 -12.10 -11.18 -13.59
CA LYS A 84 -12.40 -10.24 -14.69
C LYS A 84 -11.27 -10.14 -15.72
N ARG A 85 -10.04 -10.46 -15.32
CA ARG A 85 -8.85 -10.49 -16.18
C ARG A 85 -8.69 -11.86 -16.80
N PHE A 86 -7.74 -11.97 -17.73
CA PHE A 86 -7.44 -13.21 -18.44
C PHE A 86 -6.35 -14.05 -17.76
N HIS A 87 -5.90 -13.64 -16.58
CA HIS A 87 -4.93 -14.35 -15.75
C HIS A 87 -5.15 -13.97 -14.28
N ALA A 88 -4.67 -14.82 -13.37
CA ALA A 88 -4.72 -14.55 -11.94
C ALA A 88 -3.62 -13.56 -11.53
N PHE A 89 -3.72 -13.02 -10.32
CA PHE A 89 -2.69 -12.13 -9.73
C PHE A 89 -2.32 -10.90 -10.58
N ASN A 90 -3.18 -10.48 -11.51
CA ASN A 90 -2.89 -9.43 -12.51
C ASN A 90 -2.33 -8.14 -11.90
N THR A 91 -2.78 -7.72 -10.73
CA THR A 91 -2.28 -6.48 -10.10
C THR A 91 -0.82 -6.60 -9.72
N LEU A 92 -0.42 -7.77 -9.19
CA LEU A 92 0.96 -8.01 -8.77
C LEU A 92 1.86 -8.31 -9.97
N SER A 93 1.36 -9.03 -10.99
CA SER A 93 2.12 -9.39 -12.20
C SER A 93 2.61 -8.20 -13.01
N VAL A 94 2.01 -7.02 -12.83
CA VAL A 94 2.44 -5.77 -13.51
C VAL A 94 3.21 -4.83 -12.58
N ALA A 95 3.33 -5.15 -11.29
CA ALA A 95 3.92 -4.30 -10.25
C ALA A 95 5.45 -4.45 -10.18
N LYS A 96 6.13 -4.17 -11.29
CA LYS A 96 7.59 -4.42 -11.46
C LYS A 96 8.50 -3.64 -10.52
N SER A 97 8.01 -2.54 -9.98
CA SER A 97 8.77 -1.62 -9.14
C SER A 97 8.40 -1.74 -7.65
N ARG A 98 7.75 -2.84 -7.27
CA ARG A 98 7.27 -3.08 -5.91
C ARG A 98 7.77 -4.43 -5.41
N ARG A 99 8.20 -4.44 -4.16
CA ARG A 99 8.54 -5.64 -3.41
C ARG A 99 7.43 -5.88 -2.39
N ILE A 100 7.15 -7.14 -2.15
CA ILE A 100 6.29 -7.58 -1.07
C ILE A 100 7.08 -8.53 -0.17
N ALA A 101 6.81 -8.46 1.11
CA ALA A 101 7.49 -9.24 2.14
C ALA A 101 6.44 -9.71 3.14
N PRO A 102 6.47 -10.98 3.59
CA PRO A 102 5.39 -11.47 4.42
C PRO A 102 5.33 -10.81 5.79
N PHE A 103 6.48 -10.56 6.42
CA PHE A 103 6.56 -10.06 7.80
C PHE A 103 7.14 -8.64 7.91
N GLU A 104 7.45 -7.94 6.81
CA GLU A 104 7.97 -6.56 6.85
C GLU A 104 7.05 -5.62 7.65
N TYR A 105 5.75 -5.88 7.59
CA TYR A 105 4.72 -5.11 8.26
C TYR A 105 4.47 -5.52 9.72
N ASP A 106 5.17 -6.54 10.21
CA ASP A 106 5.18 -6.96 11.62
C ASP A 106 6.11 -6.11 12.46
N TRP A 107 7.07 -5.43 11.84
CA TRP A 107 8.02 -4.59 12.55
C TRP A 107 7.26 -3.57 13.42
N PRO A 108 7.65 -3.37 14.69
CA PRO A 108 8.93 -3.77 15.31
C PRO A 108 8.95 -5.14 16.00
N ARG A 109 8.03 -6.06 15.70
CA ARG A 109 8.03 -7.39 16.33
C ARG A 109 9.24 -8.23 15.89
N PRO A 110 9.78 -9.11 16.75
CA PRO A 110 10.88 -10.01 16.39
C PRO A 110 10.63 -10.91 15.16
N THR A 111 9.36 -11.23 14.88
CA THR A 111 8.98 -12.04 13.71
C THR A 111 9.15 -11.31 12.37
N SER A 112 9.44 -10.00 12.38
CA SER A 112 9.53 -9.16 11.18
C SER A 112 10.67 -9.53 10.23
N ASP A 113 11.71 -10.19 10.73
CA ASP A 113 12.85 -10.65 9.93
C ASP A 113 12.56 -11.95 9.16
N SER A 114 11.42 -12.61 9.40
CA SER A 114 11.08 -13.81 8.64
C SER A 114 10.81 -13.48 7.18
N MET A 115 11.46 -14.22 6.27
CA MET A 115 11.34 -14.00 4.83
C MET A 115 10.29 -14.88 4.16
N GLN A 116 9.70 -15.86 4.87
CA GLN A 116 8.82 -16.88 4.27
C GLN A 116 7.57 -17.12 5.12
N PHE A 117 6.40 -17.09 4.48
CA PHE A 117 5.10 -17.35 5.09
C PHE A 117 4.28 -18.27 4.17
N SER A 118 4.27 -19.57 4.41
CA SER A 118 3.23 -20.45 3.90
C SER A 118 3.17 -21.70 4.78
N PRO A 119 1.97 -22.19 5.14
CA PRO A 119 1.86 -23.56 5.64
C PRO A 119 2.45 -24.51 4.59
N SER A 120 3.17 -25.55 5.02
CA SER A 120 3.85 -26.50 4.11
C SER A 120 2.90 -27.23 3.14
N TRP A 121 1.62 -27.33 3.50
CA TRP A 121 0.57 -27.92 2.66
C TRP A 121 -0.02 -26.94 1.64
N PHE A 122 0.32 -25.66 1.71
CA PHE A 122 -0.32 -24.61 0.92
C PHE A 122 0.44 -24.35 -0.39
N PRO A 123 -0.21 -24.33 -1.57
CA PRO A 123 0.50 -24.32 -2.86
C PRO A 123 1.22 -23.01 -3.20
N LEU A 124 0.78 -21.88 -2.64
CA LEU A 124 1.39 -20.59 -2.91
C LEU A 124 2.46 -20.33 -1.87
N GLU A 125 3.72 -20.57 -2.22
CA GLU A 125 4.85 -20.18 -1.37
C GLU A 125 5.00 -18.66 -1.36
N PHE A 126 4.92 -18.02 -0.20
CA PHE A 126 5.12 -16.58 -0.11
C PHE A 126 6.43 -16.26 0.60
N HIS A 127 7.44 -15.91 -0.19
CA HIS A 127 8.68 -15.32 0.30
C HIS A 127 8.79 -13.84 -0.06
N SER A 128 9.84 -13.17 0.39
CA SER A 128 10.06 -11.77 0.04
C SER A 128 10.74 -11.61 -1.31
N ASP A 129 10.06 -10.95 -2.25
CA ASP A 129 10.59 -10.67 -3.59
C ASP A 129 9.79 -9.53 -4.27
N ALA A 130 10.17 -9.19 -5.50
CA ALA A 130 9.38 -8.37 -6.40
C ALA A 130 7.98 -8.97 -6.61
N ALA A 131 6.97 -8.10 -6.62
CA ALA A 131 5.57 -8.51 -6.68
C ALA A 131 5.23 -9.25 -7.98
N ASP A 132 5.87 -8.90 -9.09
CA ASP A 132 5.67 -9.55 -10.39
C ASP A 132 6.34 -10.92 -10.48
N VAL A 133 7.49 -11.10 -9.83
CA VAL A 133 8.17 -12.40 -9.70
C VAL A 133 7.29 -13.38 -8.92
N LEU A 134 6.86 -13.01 -7.71
CA LEU A 134 5.96 -13.84 -6.89
C LEU A 134 4.64 -14.15 -7.60
N ALA A 135 4.08 -13.18 -8.35
CA ALA A 135 2.88 -13.42 -9.13
C ALA A 135 3.08 -14.47 -10.24
N ALA A 136 4.26 -14.50 -10.87
CA ALA A 136 4.60 -15.51 -11.89
C ALA A 136 4.75 -16.91 -11.27
N GLU A 137 5.42 -17.00 -10.12
CA GLU A 137 5.56 -18.26 -9.36
C GLU A 137 4.19 -18.78 -8.91
N TRP A 138 3.33 -17.93 -8.35
CA TRP A 138 1.97 -18.31 -7.96
C TRP A 138 1.09 -18.68 -9.16
N GLN A 139 1.28 -18.03 -10.31
CA GLN A 139 0.58 -18.39 -11.54
C GLN A 139 1.03 -19.78 -12.04
N SER A 140 2.32 -20.14 -11.88
CA SER A 140 2.85 -21.47 -12.17
C SER A 140 2.28 -22.52 -11.22
N ALA A 141 2.30 -22.25 -9.91
CA ALA A 141 1.72 -23.12 -8.88
C ALA A 141 0.22 -23.37 -9.12
N LEU A 142 -0.52 -22.34 -9.54
CA LEU A 142 -1.92 -22.47 -9.94
C LEU A 142 -2.09 -23.41 -11.15
N GLY A 143 -1.25 -23.29 -12.18
CA GLY A 143 -1.30 -24.18 -13.35
C GLY A 143 -1.06 -25.65 -12.98
N ALA A 144 -0.07 -25.92 -12.13
CA ALA A 144 0.22 -27.25 -11.61
C ALA A 144 -0.95 -27.82 -10.78
N PHE A 145 -1.56 -26.98 -9.93
CA PHE A 145 -2.72 -27.37 -9.14
C PHE A 145 -3.94 -27.70 -10.01
N LEU A 146 -4.28 -26.85 -10.99
CA LEU A 146 -5.41 -27.11 -11.91
C LEU A 146 -5.23 -28.39 -12.73
N SER A 147 -3.98 -28.77 -13.01
CA SER A 147 -3.66 -30.00 -13.75
C SER A 147 -3.84 -31.27 -12.91
N SER A 148 -3.76 -31.16 -11.58
CA SER A 148 -3.82 -32.28 -10.63
C SER A 148 -5.09 -32.32 -9.79
N ASN A 149 -5.87 -31.23 -9.76
CA ASN A 149 -7.05 -31.09 -8.92
C ASN A 149 -8.27 -30.64 -9.75
N ASN A 150 -9.30 -31.49 -9.80
CA ASN A 150 -10.53 -31.24 -10.55
C ASN A 150 -11.62 -30.49 -9.76
N LYS A 151 -11.33 -30.05 -8.54
CA LYS A 151 -12.28 -29.33 -7.67
C LYS A 151 -12.29 -27.83 -7.90
N LEU A 152 -11.35 -27.29 -8.68
CA LEU A 152 -11.23 -25.85 -8.91
C LEU A 152 -11.50 -25.50 -10.38
N GLU A 153 -12.55 -24.71 -10.61
CA GLU A 153 -12.85 -24.06 -11.89
C GLU A 153 -12.54 -22.56 -11.79
N ILE A 154 -11.88 -21.99 -12.81
CA ILE A 154 -11.67 -20.54 -12.92
C ILE A 154 -12.27 -20.00 -14.21
N LEU A 155 -13.16 -19.03 -14.07
CA LEU A 155 -13.82 -18.32 -15.15
C LEU A 155 -13.12 -16.97 -15.38
N TYR A 156 -12.15 -16.95 -16.30
CA TYR A 156 -11.43 -15.75 -16.72
C TYR A 156 -12.23 -14.88 -17.70
N GLY A 157 -12.03 -13.56 -17.64
CA GLY A 157 -12.75 -12.58 -18.47
C GLY A 157 -14.16 -12.25 -17.97
N TYR A 158 -14.58 -12.80 -16.82
CA TYR A 158 -15.92 -12.58 -16.28
C TYR A 158 -15.89 -11.53 -15.17
N ASN A 159 -16.70 -10.48 -15.33
CA ASN A 159 -16.79 -9.44 -14.32
C ASN A 159 -17.81 -9.83 -13.24
N ALA A 160 -17.33 -10.10 -12.02
CA ALA A 160 -18.15 -10.45 -10.86
C ALA A 160 -19.29 -9.44 -10.56
N ARG A 161 -19.18 -8.18 -11.02
CA ARG A 161 -20.26 -7.19 -10.90
C ARG A 161 -21.51 -7.53 -11.72
N ASN A 162 -21.39 -8.42 -12.69
CA ASN A 162 -22.50 -8.86 -13.53
C ASN A 162 -23.29 -10.01 -12.89
N PHE A 163 -22.87 -10.47 -11.71
CA PHE A 163 -23.50 -11.55 -10.95
C PHE A 163 -24.30 -10.95 -9.79
N THR A 164 -25.43 -11.59 -9.47
CA THR A 164 -26.29 -11.23 -8.34
C THR A 164 -26.41 -12.45 -7.45
N ALA A 165 -26.12 -12.28 -6.15
CA ALA A 165 -26.14 -13.36 -5.18
C ALA A 165 -27.32 -13.16 -4.20
N THR A 166 -28.21 -14.14 -4.13
CA THR A 166 -29.41 -14.11 -3.29
C THR A 166 -29.45 -15.34 -2.39
N PRO A 167 -29.46 -15.20 -1.06
CA PRO A 167 -29.61 -16.34 -0.15
C PRO A 167 -30.98 -16.99 -0.31
N VAL A 168 -31.03 -18.33 -0.40
CA VAL A 168 -32.29 -19.10 -0.42
C VAL A 168 -32.04 -20.46 0.23
N ASN A 169 -32.87 -20.85 1.20
CA ASN A 169 -32.94 -22.21 1.77
C ASN A 169 -31.58 -22.86 2.07
N GLY A 170 -30.71 -22.16 2.80
CA GLY A 170 -29.39 -22.69 3.15
C GLY A 170 -28.41 -22.77 1.97
N ALA A 171 -28.62 -22.00 0.91
CA ALA A 171 -27.72 -21.81 -0.22
C ALA A 171 -27.69 -20.34 -0.63
N VAL A 172 -26.89 -20.03 -1.64
CA VAL A 172 -26.85 -18.73 -2.32
C VAL A 172 -27.07 -18.97 -3.81
N HIS A 173 -28.20 -18.52 -4.34
CA HIS A 173 -28.47 -18.53 -5.77
C HIS A 173 -27.70 -17.39 -6.41
N VAL A 174 -26.84 -17.72 -7.37
CA VAL A 174 -26.02 -16.75 -8.08
C VAL A 174 -26.44 -16.71 -9.54
N ALA A 175 -27.13 -15.64 -9.91
CA ALA A 175 -27.57 -15.38 -11.28
C ALA A 175 -26.52 -14.56 -12.03
N GLY A 176 -26.09 -15.03 -13.20
CA GLY A 176 -25.07 -14.34 -14.00
C GLY A 176 -24.86 -14.95 -15.38
N LEU A 177 -23.90 -14.39 -16.11
CA LEU A 177 -23.46 -14.93 -17.40
C LEU A 177 -22.39 -15.97 -17.13
N TRP A 178 -22.77 -17.24 -17.17
CA TRP A 178 -21.85 -18.36 -16.96
C TRP A 178 -21.24 -18.82 -18.29
N ALA A 179 -20.10 -19.51 -18.22
CA ALA A 179 -19.50 -20.09 -19.41
C ALA A 179 -20.48 -21.06 -20.10
N GLY A 180 -20.56 -20.97 -21.43
CA GLY A 180 -21.42 -21.83 -22.26
C GLY A 180 -22.88 -21.38 -22.41
N THR A 181 -23.34 -20.29 -21.77
CA THR A 181 -24.77 -19.94 -21.76
C THR A 181 -25.25 -19.10 -22.95
N LYS A 182 -24.47 -18.96 -24.04
CA LYS A 182 -24.81 -18.13 -25.22
C LYS A 182 -25.31 -16.71 -24.90
N GLY A 183 -24.83 -16.12 -23.81
CA GLY A 183 -25.25 -14.78 -23.36
C GLY A 183 -26.55 -14.75 -22.54
N THR A 184 -27.18 -15.90 -22.29
CA THR A 184 -28.32 -16.01 -21.37
C THR A 184 -27.83 -16.01 -19.93
N ARG A 185 -28.51 -15.24 -19.06
CA ARG A 185 -28.26 -15.30 -17.62
C ARG A 185 -28.83 -16.61 -17.08
N THR A 186 -28.02 -17.40 -16.41
CA THR A 186 -28.47 -18.62 -15.71
C THR A 186 -28.08 -18.53 -14.23
N THR A 187 -28.66 -19.42 -13.43
CA THR A 187 -28.43 -19.47 -11.99
C THR A 187 -27.64 -20.73 -11.64
N ARG A 188 -26.70 -20.59 -10.72
CA ARG A 188 -26.03 -21.70 -10.04
C ARG A 188 -26.16 -21.49 -8.54
N ASP A 189 -26.26 -22.59 -7.79
CA ASP A 189 -26.45 -22.54 -6.35
C ASP A 189 -25.14 -22.83 -5.64
N PHE A 190 -24.81 -22.02 -4.64
CA PHE A 190 -23.59 -22.15 -3.87
C PHE A 190 -23.83 -22.31 -2.38
N GLY A 191 -22.95 -23.02 -1.67
CA GLY A 191 -23.01 -23.18 -0.22
C GLY A 191 -22.66 -21.88 0.49
N ALA A 192 -21.71 -21.14 -0.08
CA ALA A 192 -21.35 -19.78 0.29
C ALA A 192 -20.74 -19.01 -0.89
N VAL A 193 -20.72 -17.68 -0.78
CA VAL A 193 -20.04 -16.76 -1.71
C VAL A 193 -19.06 -15.90 -0.95
N ILE A 194 -17.82 -15.77 -1.44
CA ILE A 194 -16.80 -14.90 -0.87
C ILE A 194 -16.35 -13.87 -1.93
N ALA A 195 -16.50 -12.59 -1.64
CA ALA A 195 -15.94 -11.51 -2.44
C ALA A 195 -14.48 -11.22 -2.07
N CYS A 196 -13.58 -11.38 -3.05
CA CYS A 196 -12.14 -11.15 -2.93
C CYS A 196 -11.65 -10.17 -4.01
N THR A 197 -12.38 -9.07 -4.20
CA THR A 197 -12.15 -8.16 -5.35
C THR A 197 -10.96 -7.22 -5.20
N GLY A 198 -10.19 -7.38 -4.11
CA GLY A 198 -8.98 -6.62 -3.82
C GLY A 198 -9.26 -5.18 -3.41
N PHE A 199 -8.20 -4.38 -3.47
CA PHE A 199 -8.26 -2.94 -3.17
C PHE A 199 -8.92 -2.17 -4.33
N MET A 200 -9.47 -1.03 -3.98
CA MET A 200 -10.24 -0.21 -4.90
C MET A 200 -9.33 0.53 -5.90
N ARG A 201 -9.88 1.46 -6.68
CA ARG A 201 -9.07 2.18 -7.66
C ARG A 201 -8.17 3.18 -6.95
N GLU A 202 -6.87 3.15 -7.23
CA GLU A 202 -5.94 4.13 -6.69
C GLU A 202 -6.28 5.57 -7.12
N ARG A 203 -6.17 6.50 -6.17
CA ARG A 203 -6.34 7.94 -6.40
C ARG A 203 -4.97 8.56 -6.65
N THR A 204 -4.56 8.59 -7.91
CA THR A 204 -3.31 9.21 -8.35
C THR A 204 -3.53 10.52 -9.10
N LEU A 205 -4.70 11.15 -8.94
CA LEU A 205 -5.08 12.33 -9.73
C LEU A 205 -5.19 13.60 -8.87
N VAL A 206 -4.70 14.70 -9.42
CA VAL A 206 -4.96 16.06 -8.95
C VAL A 206 -5.95 16.70 -9.92
N ARG A 207 -7.19 16.92 -9.48
CA ARG A 207 -8.19 17.64 -10.27
C ARG A 207 -7.81 19.11 -10.30
N GLN A 208 -7.60 19.66 -11.49
CA GLN A 208 -7.46 21.10 -11.64
C GLN A 208 -8.87 21.72 -11.62
N LEU A 209 -9.04 22.80 -10.87
CA LEU A 209 -10.29 23.55 -10.85
C LEU A 209 -10.66 23.96 -12.28
N ARG A 210 -11.94 23.80 -12.65
CA ARG A 210 -12.48 24.36 -13.89
C ARG A 210 -12.36 25.88 -13.79
N ILE A 211 -11.48 26.45 -14.58
CA ILE A 211 -11.42 27.90 -14.74
C ILE A 211 -12.37 28.23 -15.88
N HIS A 212 -13.40 29.02 -15.58
CA HIS A 212 -14.15 29.70 -16.63
C HIS A 212 -13.22 30.74 -17.22
N VAL A 213 -12.74 30.51 -18.44
CA VAL A 213 -11.94 31.50 -19.16
C VAL A 213 -12.93 32.38 -19.93
N PRO A 214 -13.16 33.64 -19.51
CA PRO A 214 -13.99 34.53 -20.29
C PRO A 214 -13.29 34.78 -21.64
N HIS A 215 -13.83 34.20 -22.71
CA HIS A 215 -13.38 34.46 -24.06
C HIS A 215 -14.22 35.62 -24.63
N PRO A 216 -13.63 36.62 -25.31
CA PRO A 216 -14.37 37.75 -25.89
C PRO A 216 -15.35 37.36 -27.02
N SER A 217 -15.42 36.08 -27.39
CA SER A 217 -16.38 35.55 -28.36
C SER A 217 -17.34 34.60 -27.65
N PRO A 218 -18.66 34.83 -27.69
CA PRO A 218 -19.66 33.94 -27.08
C PRO A 218 -19.71 32.55 -27.74
N LEU A 219 -19.06 32.36 -28.90
CA LEU A 219 -18.92 31.06 -29.56
C LEU A 219 -17.76 30.21 -28.99
N TYR A 220 -16.83 30.82 -28.24
CA TYR A 220 -15.67 30.14 -27.64
C TYR A 220 -15.61 30.26 -26.11
N SER A 221 -16.65 30.82 -25.48
CA SER A 221 -16.85 30.74 -24.03
C SER A 221 -17.22 29.31 -23.65
N GLY A 222 -16.20 28.46 -23.53
CA GLY A 222 -16.31 27.09 -23.03
C GLY A 222 -15.58 26.97 -21.72
N ASN A 223 -16.09 26.12 -20.83
CA ASN A 223 -15.28 25.66 -19.69
C ASN A 223 -14.11 24.84 -20.25
N VAL A 224 -12.93 25.46 -20.35
CA VAL A 224 -11.70 24.71 -20.66
C VAL A 224 -11.36 23.92 -19.42
N GLU A 225 -11.71 22.63 -19.40
CA GLU A 225 -11.27 21.72 -18.36
C GLU A 225 -9.76 21.55 -18.51
N LEU A 226 -8.99 22.30 -17.70
CA LEU A 226 -7.56 22.08 -17.58
C LEU A 226 -7.33 20.60 -17.25
N ARG A 227 -6.55 19.93 -18.12
CA ARG A 227 -6.30 18.49 -18.03
C ARG A 227 -5.86 18.15 -16.59
N SER A 228 -6.53 17.18 -15.97
CA SER A 228 -6.13 16.67 -14.65
C SER A 228 -4.73 16.07 -14.73
N PHE A 229 -3.91 16.25 -13.70
CA PHE A 229 -2.61 15.59 -13.62
C PHE A 229 -2.79 14.18 -13.05
N HIS A 230 -2.23 13.17 -13.71
CA HIS A 230 -2.35 11.76 -13.33
C HIS A 230 -0.97 11.15 -13.04
N GLY A 231 -0.69 10.96 -11.75
CA GLY A 231 0.43 10.18 -11.21
C GLY A 231 0.37 8.69 -11.60
N ALA A 232 1.54 8.06 -11.61
CA ALA A 232 1.70 6.63 -11.87
C ALA A 232 1.01 5.85 -10.76
N ARG A 233 0.21 4.86 -11.09
CA ARG A 233 -0.42 3.96 -10.11
C ARG A 233 0.64 3.08 -9.44
N PHE A 234 0.59 3.04 -8.11
CA PHE A 234 1.50 2.33 -7.24
C PHE A 234 1.68 0.85 -7.63
N TRP A 235 0.59 0.14 -7.92
CA TRP A 235 0.67 -1.28 -8.31
C TRP A 235 0.70 -1.51 -9.82
N LEU A 236 0.23 -0.56 -10.64
CA LEU A 236 -0.09 -0.83 -12.05
C LEU A 236 0.84 -0.15 -13.06
N ASP A 237 1.62 0.83 -12.62
CA ASP A 237 2.45 1.63 -13.50
C ASP A 237 3.91 1.60 -13.02
N PRO A 238 4.88 1.39 -13.92
CA PRO A 238 6.28 1.61 -13.57
C PRO A 238 6.49 3.11 -13.34
N ASP A 239 6.91 3.48 -12.14
CA ASP A 239 7.21 4.88 -11.78
C ASP A 239 8.66 5.28 -12.05
N HIS A 240 9.52 4.29 -12.32
CA HIS A 240 10.94 4.45 -12.62
C HIS A 240 11.74 5.17 -11.52
N LEU A 241 11.24 5.22 -10.27
CA LEU A 241 11.98 5.82 -9.15
C LEU A 241 13.28 5.07 -8.82
N ASP A 242 13.32 3.81 -9.20
CA ASP A 242 14.42 2.86 -9.09
C ASP A 242 15.50 3.02 -10.18
N ARG A 243 15.19 3.66 -11.32
CA ARG A 243 16.12 3.72 -12.46
C ARG A 243 17.16 4.85 -12.30
N TRP A 244 18.43 4.49 -12.50
CA TRP A 244 19.58 5.38 -12.58
C TRP A 244 19.38 6.42 -13.69
N LYS A 245 19.35 7.71 -13.31
CA LYS A 245 18.94 8.86 -14.15
C LYS A 245 17.50 8.70 -14.64
N PHE A 246 16.57 9.32 -13.93
CA PHE A 246 15.16 9.44 -14.30
C PHE A 246 15.03 9.77 -15.79
N ASN A 247 14.88 8.72 -16.60
CA ASN A 247 15.07 8.74 -18.05
C ASN A 247 16.46 9.23 -18.52
N SER A 248 17.34 8.30 -18.92
CA SER A 248 18.68 8.59 -19.49
C SER A 248 18.67 9.51 -20.72
N LYS A 249 17.51 9.75 -21.33
CA LYS A 249 17.33 10.73 -22.42
C LYS A 249 17.41 12.18 -21.93
N TYR A 250 17.20 12.48 -20.66
CA TYR A 250 17.18 13.84 -20.14
C TYR A 250 18.37 14.05 -19.19
N ARG A 251 19.40 14.74 -19.69
CA ARG A 251 20.65 15.03 -18.96
C ARG A 251 20.51 16.10 -17.88
N HIS A 252 19.28 16.55 -17.57
CA HIS A 252 19.08 17.60 -16.58
C HIS A 252 19.12 17.03 -15.17
N ALA A 253 19.89 17.69 -14.30
CA ALA A 253 19.89 17.38 -12.87
C ALA A 253 18.49 17.58 -12.31
N VAL A 254 17.98 16.57 -11.58
CA VAL A 254 16.72 16.68 -10.83
C VAL A 254 16.95 17.66 -9.69
N LYS A 255 16.14 18.72 -9.62
CA LYS A 255 16.27 19.76 -8.59
C LYS A 255 15.17 19.66 -7.54
N GLY A 256 14.02 19.09 -7.90
CA GLY A 256 12.87 18.97 -7.02
C GLY A 256 12.13 17.64 -7.18
N VAL A 257 11.85 17.00 -6.06
CA VAL A 257 11.00 15.81 -5.95
C VAL A 257 9.82 16.12 -5.05
N LEU A 258 8.60 15.86 -5.54
CA LEU A 258 7.37 15.99 -4.79
C LEU A 258 6.72 14.61 -4.59
N VAL A 259 6.45 14.24 -3.34
CA VAL A 259 5.60 13.11 -2.99
C VAL A 259 4.35 13.62 -2.29
N SER A 260 3.17 13.22 -2.75
CA SER A 260 1.90 13.72 -2.21
C SER A 260 1.01 12.59 -1.73
N GLY A 261 0.72 12.57 -0.42
CA GLY A 261 -0.09 11.55 0.25
C GLY A 261 0.52 11.16 1.60
N GLY A 262 -0.32 10.83 2.58
CA GLY A 262 0.13 10.43 3.91
C GLY A 262 0.17 8.93 4.17
N GLY A 263 -0.31 8.09 3.24
CA GLY A 263 -0.41 6.65 3.45
C GLY A 263 0.87 5.87 3.12
N ASP A 264 0.84 4.57 3.38
CA ASP A 264 1.98 3.66 3.24
C ASP A 264 2.67 3.73 1.86
N GLY A 265 1.90 3.72 0.77
CA GLY A 265 2.48 3.83 -0.57
C GLY A 265 3.20 5.15 -0.86
N ALA A 266 2.82 6.25 -0.18
CA ALA A 266 3.52 7.53 -0.28
C ALA A 266 4.85 7.48 0.49
N MET A 267 4.84 6.89 1.68
CA MET A 267 6.05 6.67 2.49
C MET A 267 7.07 5.80 1.77
N GLN A 268 6.63 4.70 1.17
CA GLN A 268 7.51 3.85 0.36
C GLN A 268 8.11 4.61 -0.83
N ASP A 269 7.33 5.41 -1.54
CA ASP A 269 7.85 6.19 -2.66
C ASP A 269 8.76 7.34 -2.23
N PHE A 270 8.53 7.92 -1.04
CA PHE A 270 9.45 8.88 -0.43
C PHE A 270 10.80 8.22 -0.11
N GLN A 271 10.80 7.08 0.57
CA GLN A 271 12.01 6.28 0.83
C GLN A 271 12.72 5.89 -0.48
N ARG A 272 12.01 5.37 -1.48
CA ARG A 272 12.61 4.98 -2.77
C ARG A 272 13.22 6.16 -3.52
N ALA A 273 12.54 7.31 -3.49
CA ALA A 273 13.04 8.52 -4.14
C ALA A 273 14.35 9.02 -3.50
N THR A 274 14.53 8.83 -2.20
CA THR A 274 15.66 9.36 -1.42
C THR A 274 16.79 8.36 -1.20
N THR A 275 16.51 7.05 -1.19
CA THR A 275 17.49 6.00 -0.86
C THR A 275 17.58 4.85 -1.89
N ARG A 276 16.68 4.80 -2.88
CA ARG A 276 16.43 3.64 -3.80
C ARG A 276 15.95 2.36 -3.12
N GLN A 277 15.90 2.35 -1.79
CA GLN A 277 15.43 1.25 -0.99
C GLN A 277 14.19 1.69 -0.22
N PHE A 278 13.48 0.74 0.38
CA PHE A 278 12.41 1.00 1.33
C PHE A 278 12.23 -0.22 2.20
N GLY A 279 11.46 -0.09 3.28
CA GLY A 279 11.08 -1.23 4.13
C GLY A 279 12.29 -1.96 4.71
N LEU A 280 12.23 -3.29 4.75
CA LEU A 280 13.26 -4.10 5.40
C LEU A 280 14.67 -3.95 4.77
N PRO A 281 14.84 -3.92 3.43
CA PRO A 281 16.13 -3.62 2.82
C PRO A 281 16.76 -2.31 3.32
N LEU A 282 15.97 -1.23 3.42
CA LEU A 282 16.46 0.06 3.90
C LEU A 282 16.80 0.02 5.39
N LEU A 283 16.00 -0.67 6.20
CA LEU A 283 16.33 -0.90 7.61
C LEU A 283 17.66 -1.63 7.76
N LYS A 284 17.85 -2.75 7.04
CA LYS A 284 19.12 -3.50 7.08
C LYS A 284 20.30 -2.69 6.56
N HIS A 285 20.08 -1.80 5.60
CA HIS A 285 21.11 -0.86 5.14
C HIS A 285 21.50 0.12 6.24
N LEU A 286 20.51 0.72 6.91
CA LEU A 286 20.74 1.60 8.05
C LEU A 286 21.49 0.89 9.19
N GLU A 287 21.05 -0.31 9.59
CA GLU A 287 21.71 -1.10 10.65
C GLU A 287 23.17 -1.44 10.29
N ARG A 288 23.47 -1.71 9.01
CA ARG A 288 24.85 -1.90 8.54
C ARG A 288 25.67 -0.62 8.62
N CYS A 289 25.10 0.54 8.28
CA CYS A 289 25.79 1.81 8.43
C CYS A 289 26.12 2.12 9.89
N LEU A 290 25.27 1.70 10.83
CA LEU A 290 25.42 1.94 12.27
C LEU A 290 26.18 0.85 13.01
N GLU A 291 26.49 -0.26 12.34
CA GLU A 291 27.03 -1.49 12.94
C GLU A 291 26.24 -1.94 14.18
N SER A 292 24.94 -1.65 14.22
CA SER A 292 24.09 -1.86 15.38
C SER A 292 22.62 -1.93 14.97
N PRO A 293 21.83 -2.86 15.56
CA PRO A 293 20.39 -2.86 15.37
C PRO A 293 19.73 -1.67 16.08
N ILE A 294 18.47 -1.40 15.75
CA ILE A 294 17.67 -0.44 16.52
C ILE A 294 17.51 -0.96 17.96
N GLN A 295 17.81 -0.11 18.95
CA GLN A 295 17.74 -0.50 20.36
C GLN A 295 16.31 -0.86 20.80
N ASP A 296 16.19 -1.90 21.64
CA ASP A 296 14.91 -2.44 22.15
C ASP A 296 14.02 -1.37 22.81
N LYS A 297 14.61 -0.40 23.50
CA LYS A 297 13.87 0.69 24.18
C LYS A 297 12.98 1.47 23.20
N TYR A 298 13.43 1.64 21.95
CA TYR A 298 12.65 2.32 20.92
C TYR A 298 11.57 1.39 20.34
N LEU A 299 11.91 0.12 20.12
CA LEU A 299 10.98 -0.88 19.58
C LEU A 299 9.75 -1.05 20.48
N VAL A 300 9.93 -1.07 21.80
CA VAL A 300 8.82 -1.17 22.78
C VAL A 300 7.88 0.03 22.66
N THR A 301 8.41 1.25 22.62
CA THR A 301 7.63 2.49 22.49
C THR A 301 6.85 2.51 21.18
N LEU A 302 7.50 2.17 20.06
CA LEU A 302 6.87 2.12 18.75
C LEU A 302 5.78 1.05 18.68
N LEU A 303 6.00 -0.12 19.28
CA LEU A 303 5.02 -1.21 19.34
C LEU A 303 3.76 -0.77 20.12
N ALA A 304 3.94 -0.11 21.26
CA ALA A 304 2.83 0.39 22.06
C ALA A 304 2.02 1.46 21.32
N ALA A 305 2.70 2.38 20.63
CA ALA A 305 2.06 3.42 19.83
C ALA A 305 1.29 2.84 18.64
N GLU A 306 1.87 1.87 17.93
CA GLU A 306 1.24 1.15 16.82
C GLU A 306 -0.02 0.40 17.26
N ASP A 307 0.06 -0.34 18.36
CA ASP A 307 -1.04 -1.08 18.94
C ASP A 307 -2.18 -0.16 19.40
N ARG A 308 -1.85 1.00 19.97
CA ARG A 308 -2.82 2.04 20.35
C ARG A 308 -3.52 2.64 19.13
N ALA A 309 -2.77 3.07 18.11
CA ALA A 309 -3.34 3.64 16.87
C ALA A 309 -4.25 2.65 16.13
N ARG A 310 -3.86 1.37 16.09
CA ARG A 310 -4.66 0.28 15.52
C ARG A 310 -5.99 0.10 16.24
N ARG A 311 -5.99 0.02 17.58
CA ARG A 311 -7.23 -0.08 18.36
C ARG A 311 -8.14 1.13 18.17
N ALA A 312 -7.57 2.34 18.16
CA ALA A 312 -8.33 3.57 17.95
C ALA A 312 -9.04 3.56 16.58
N CYS A 313 -8.33 3.13 15.52
CA CYS A 313 -8.93 2.97 14.20
C CYS A 313 -10.04 1.91 14.19
N ALA A 314 -9.80 0.76 14.82
CA ALA A 314 -10.78 -0.32 14.90
C ALA A 314 -12.08 0.09 15.62
N TRP A 315 -11.97 0.90 16.68
CA TRP A 315 -13.11 1.29 17.53
C TRP A 315 -13.83 2.56 17.08
N GLY A 316 -13.09 3.61 16.71
CA GLY A 316 -13.67 4.93 16.41
C GLY A 316 -14.46 4.99 15.10
N MET A 317 -14.41 3.96 14.26
CA MET A 317 -15.21 3.89 13.02
C MET A 317 -16.70 3.60 13.24
N SER A 318 -17.11 3.30 14.47
CA SER A 318 -18.52 3.09 14.84
C SER A 318 -19.32 4.39 14.89
N ASN A 319 -18.67 5.54 15.13
CA ASN A 319 -19.29 6.85 15.16
C ASN A 319 -18.48 7.84 14.29
N PRO A 320 -19.01 8.33 13.14
CA PRO A 320 -18.29 9.26 12.28
C PRO A 320 -18.00 10.62 12.91
N ASN A 321 -18.62 10.96 14.04
CA ASN A 321 -18.33 12.17 14.82
C ASN A 321 -17.27 11.95 15.90
N ASP A 322 -16.80 10.71 16.08
CA ASP A 322 -15.74 10.40 17.04
C ASP A 322 -14.40 10.90 16.50
N LYS A 323 -13.83 11.90 17.18
CA LYS A 323 -12.51 12.46 16.87
C LYS A 323 -11.37 11.67 17.53
N THR A 324 -11.70 10.64 18.31
CA THR A 324 -10.70 9.79 18.99
C THR A 324 -9.68 9.23 18.01
N PRO A 325 -10.04 8.69 16.82
CA PRO A 325 -9.05 8.23 15.84
C PRO A 325 -8.06 9.31 15.43
N ASP A 326 -8.50 10.53 15.14
CA ASP A 326 -7.60 11.61 14.71
C ASP A 326 -6.66 12.04 15.84
N ALA A 327 -7.16 12.15 17.06
CA ALA A 327 -6.33 12.47 18.24
C ALA A 327 -5.30 11.36 18.52
N GLU A 328 -5.71 10.10 18.42
CA GLU A 328 -4.84 8.93 18.60
C GLU A 328 -3.78 8.83 17.49
N MET A 329 -4.14 9.18 16.25
CA MET A 329 -3.21 9.28 15.14
C MET A 329 -2.19 10.40 15.33
N GLN A 330 -2.57 11.54 15.91
CA GLN A 330 -1.64 12.61 16.27
C GLN A 330 -0.66 12.19 17.37
N ILE A 331 -1.14 11.50 18.41
CA ILE A 331 -0.28 10.93 19.45
C ILE A 331 0.70 9.93 18.84
N TRP A 332 0.20 9.08 17.94
CA TRP A 332 1.02 8.11 17.21
C TRP A 332 2.09 8.77 16.34
N ASP A 333 1.75 9.82 15.57
CA ASP A 333 2.70 10.64 14.81
C ASP A 333 3.78 11.23 15.74
N ALA A 334 3.38 11.94 16.80
CA ALA A 334 4.31 12.56 17.75
C ALA A 334 5.23 11.54 18.42
N THR A 335 4.73 10.34 18.72
CA THR A 335 5.54 9.26 19.31
C THR A 335 6.64 8.81 18.34
N PHE A 336 6.31 8.63 17.07
CA PHE A 336 7.31 8.24 16.05
C PHE A 336 8.33 9.34 15.80
N GLU A 337 7.90 10.61 15.76
CA GLU A 337 8.82 11.75 15.64
C GLU A 337 9.80 11.82 16.82
N SER A 338 9.30 11.68 18.06
CA SER A 338 10.14 11.64 19.26
C SER A 338 11.14 10.49 19.22
N VAL A 339 10.70 9.27 18.86
CA VAL A 339 11.60 8.11 18.77
C VAL A 339 12.66 8.32 17.68
N VAL A 340 12.30 8.92 16.54
CA VAL A 340 13.27 9.24 15.49
C VAL A 340 14.26 10.30 15.97
N GLU A 341 13.83 11.31 16.72
CA GLU A 341 14.72 12.31 17.28
C GLU A 341 15.74 11.67 18.23
N ASP A 342 15.25 10.90 19.21
CA ASP A 342 16.08 10.26 20.22
C ASP A 342 17.00 9.19 19.61
N SER A 343 16.48 8.32 18.74
CA SER A 343 17.29 7.26 18.11
C SER A 343 18.30 7.83 17.12
N CYS A 344 17.97 8.88 16.38
CA CYS A 344 18.94 9.53 15.50
C CYS A 344 20.09 10.16 16.30
N ALA A 345 19.80 10.81 17.43
CA ALA A 345 20.86 11.34 18.30
C ALA A 345 21.80 10.22 18.79
N ASP A 346 21.25 9.13 19.33
CA ASP A 346 22.02 7.95 19.74
C ASP A 346 22.85 7.36 18.59
N PHE A 347 22.25 7.24 17.40
CA PHE A 347 22.91 6.68 16.22
C PHE A 347 24.03 7.56 15.69
N ILE A 348 23.87 8.87 15.67
CA ILE A 348 24.92 9.80 15.23
C ILE A 348 26.12 9.72 16.19
N GLN A 349 25.88 9.66 17.49
CA GLN A 349 26.95 9.51 18.47
C GLN A 349 27.70 8.20 18.30
N LEU A 350 26.96 7.09 18.19
CA LEU A 350 27.53 5.76 17.98
C LEU A 350 28.37 5.71 16.70
N TYR A 351 27.77 6.14 15.58
CA TYR A 351 28.41 6.18 14.27
C TYR A 351 29.67 7.04 14.28
N GLY A 352 29.59 8.23 14.87
CA GLY A 352 30.68 9.19 14.94
C GLY A 352 31.87 8.67 15.75
N ARG A 353 31.63 7.99 16.87
CA ARG A 353 32.68 7.36 17.69
C ARG A 353 33.31 6.16 16.97
N GLN A 354 32.51 5.29 16.35
CA GLN A 354 32.99 4.11 15.61
C GLN A 354 33.87 4.49 14.42
N ASN A 355 33.55 5.58 13.72
CA ASN A 355 34.28 6.02 12.53
C ASN A 355 35.36 7.07 12.84
N GLY A 356 35.65 7.35 14.13
CA GLY A 356 36.67 8.33 14.53
C GLY A 356 36.36 9.78 14.14
N ILE A 357 35.10 10.10 13.85
CA ILE A 357 34.63 11.45 13.52
C ILE A 357 34.44 12.27 14.80
N LEU A 358 33.97 11.61 15.86
CA LEU A 358 33.76 12.20 17.18
C LEU A 358 34.82 11.69 18.15
N ASP A 359 35.45 12.62 18.85
CA ASP A 359 36.30 12.31 19.99
C ASP A 359 35.42 11.85 21.17
N VAL A 360 35.81 10.75 21.81
CA VAL A 360 35.11 10.14 22.97
C VAL A 360 35.00 11.12 24.15
N THR A 361 35.84 12.15 24.19
CA THR A 361 35.91 13.15 25.28
C THR A 361 35.03 14.38 25.07
N VAL A 362 34.45 14.58 23.87
CA VAL A 362 33.68 15.78 23.54
C VAL A 362 32.25 15.69 24.07
N VAL A 363 31.78 16.78 24.72
CA VAL A 363 30.41 16.92 25.20
C VAL A 363 29.43 16.86 24.01
N ASP A 364 28.36 16.08 24.18
CA ASP A 364 27.32 15.81 23.18
C ASP A 364 26.52 17.08 22.80
N THR A 365 27.14 17.99 22.05
CA THR A 365 26.50 19.18 21.49
C THR A 365 26.08 18.93 20.05
N VAL A 366 24.99 19.55 19.61
CA VAL A 366 24.48 19.46 18.21
C VAL A 366 25.56 19.89 17.19
N ALA A 367 26.39 20.89 17.53
CA ALA A 367 27.46 21.33 16.67
C ALA A 367 28.56 20.27 16.52
N ALA A 368 28.91 19.57 17.61
CA ALA A 368 29.92 18.52 17.58
C ALA A 368 29.48 17.30 16.75
N THR A 369 28.19 16.95 16.78
CA THR A 369 27.66 15.76 16.07
C THR A 369 27.36 15.99 14.59
N LYS A 370 27.37 17.25 14.11
CA LYS A 370 27.05 17.61 12.72
C LYS A 370 27.88 16.87 11.66
N PRO A 371 29.22 16.72 11.76
CA PRO A 371 30.00 16.00 10.75
C PRO A 371 29.64 14.52 10.64
N ALA A 372 29.39 13.86 11.79
CA ALA A 372 28.96 12.46 11.83
C ALA A 372 27.58 12.27 11.18
N LEU A 373 26.65 13.20 11.42
CA LEU A 373 25.34 13.22 10.78
C LEU A 373 25.43 13.44 9.26
N GLN A 374 26.28 14.38 8.81
CA GLN A 374 26.51 14.62 7.37
C GLN A 374 27.06 13.37 6.67
N GLU A 375 28.01 12.67 7.30
CA GLU A 375 28.57 11.44 6.74
C GLU A 375 27.53 10.29 6.74
N LEU A 376 26.78 10.11 7.83
CA LEU A 376 25.69 9.13 7.87
C LEU A 376 24.65 9.40 6.78
N ALA A 377 24.27 10.67 6.57
CA ALA A 377 23.35 11.07 5.52
C ALA A 377 23.86 10.66 4.12
N ARG A 378 25.15 10.88 3.81
CA ARG A 378 25.76 10.48 2.53
C ARG A 378 25.75 8.97 2.28
N ARG A 379 25.80 8.16 3.34
CA ARG A 379 25.80 6.68 3.24
C ARG A 379 24.41 6.08 3.14
N VAL A 380 23.43 6.68 3.81
CA VAL A 380 22.04 6.17 3.84
C VAL A 380 21.25 6.69 2.63
N LEU A 381 21.43 7.96 2.28
CA LEU A 381 20.79 8.56 1.12
C LEU A 381 21.47 8.08 -0.16
N ARG A 382 20.76 8.30 -1.26
CA ARG A 382 21.22 8.00 -2.61
C ARG A 382 22.59 8.60 -2.91
N GLU A 383 23.55 7.74 -3.21
CA GLU A 383 24.90 8.12 -3.62
C GLU A 383 24.90 9.06 -4.84
N ASP A 384 23.91 8.95 -5.72
CA ASP A 384 23.77 9.82 -6.90
C ASP A 384 23.37 11.26 -6.57
N PHE A 385 23.14 11.58 -5.30
CA PHE A 385 22.97 12.96 -4.83
C PHE A 385 24.22 13.52 -4.15
N ASN A 386 25.31 12.75 -4.04
CA ASN A 386 26.56 13.23 -3.44
C ASN A 386 27.23 14.33 -4.28
N ASP A 387 26.85 14.48 -5.55
CA ASP A 387 27.28 15.57 -6.43
C ASP A 387 26.25 16.72 -6.46
N GLU A 388 26.71 17.96 -6.30
CA GLU A 388 25.87 19.16 -6.38
C GLU A 388 25.25 19.37 -7.79
N PRO A 389 23.99 19.83 -7.89
CA PRO A 389 23.10 20.21 -6.79
C PRO A 389 22.25 19.04 -6.26
N PHE A 390 22.20 18.88 -4.94
CA PHE A 390 21.34 17.92 -4.25
C PHE A 390 19.84 18.32 -4.41
N PRO A 391 18.92 17.39 -4.77
CA PRO A 391 17.52 17.73 -4.99
C PRO A 391 16.77 18.14 -3.71
N ASN A 392 15.80 19.04 -3.84
CA ASN A 392 14.86 19.34 -2.76
C ASN A 392 13.70 18.32 -2.77
N PHE A 393 13.47 17.67 -1.64
CA PHE A 393 12.40 16.70 -1.42
C PHE A 393 11.28 17.35 -0.61
N VAL A 394 10.11 17.46 -1.23
CA VAL A 394 8.89 17.94 -0.56
C VAL A 394 7.90 16.79 -0.46
N TRP A 395 7.55 16.42 0.76
CA TRP A 395 6.50 15.48 1.06
C TRP A 395 5.28 16.24 1.58
N VAL A 396 4.14 16.14 0.90
CA VAL A 396 2.91 16.81 1.33
C VAL A 396 1.81 15.83 1.68
N THR A 397 1.03 16.15 2.71
CA THR A 397 -0.18 15.42 3.08
C THR A 397 -1.30 16.42 3.39
N ARG A 398 -2.53 16.10 3.02
CA ARG A 398 -3.68 16.99 3.22
C ARG A 398 -4.12 17.02 4.69
N GLU A 399 -3.81 15.95 5.38
CA GLU A 399 -4.17 15.65 6.75
C GLU A 399 -3.19 16.38 7.70
N PRO A 400 -3.61 16.73 8.92
CA PRO A 400 -2.72 17.37 9.91
C PRO A 400 -1.74 16.38 10.55
N HIS A 401 -1.74 15.13 10.09
CA HIS A 401 -0.86 14.05 10.50
C HIS A 401 -0.63 13.15 9.28
N LEU A 402 0.34 12.27 9.36
CA LEU A 402 0.56 11.22 8.38
C LEU A 402 -0.60 10.21 8.45
N GLY A 403 -0.97 9.66 7.30
CA GLY A 403 -2.00 8.64 7.22
C GLY A 403 -1.58 7.36 7.94
N PHE A 404 -2.54 6.48 8.15
CA PHE A 404 -2.25 5.15 8.67
C PHE A 404 -1.38 4.39 7.66
N ALA A 405 -0.26 3.88 8.14
CA ALA A 405 0.79 3.21 7.40
C ALA A 405 1.47 2.20 8.34
N TYR A 406 2.26 1.28 7.81
CA TYR A 406 2.97 0.35 8.68
C TYR A 406 4.10 1.06 9.42
N ALA A 407 4.31 0.67 10.68
CA ALA A 407 5.31 1.26 11.58
C ALA A 407 6.69 1.41 10.93
N LEU A 408 7.18 0.38 10.23
CA LEU A 408 8.50 0.44 9.59
C LEU A 408 8.61 1.56 8.55
N ASN A 409 7.62 1.64 7.64
CA ASN A 409 7.62 2.67 6.60
C ASN A 409 7.53 4.07 7.19
N ARG A 410 6.78 4.23 8.26
CA ARG A 410 6.70 5.50 8.99
C ARG A 410 8.02 5.87 9.63
N PHE A 411 8.60 4.97 10.43
CA PHE A 411 9.88 5.17 11.09
C PHE A 411 10.98 5.54 10.08
N LEU A 412 11.16 4.75 9.03
CA LEU A 412 12.18 4.99 8.01
C LEU A 412 11.95 6.29 7.25
N SER A 413 10.70 6.64 6.92
CA SER A 413 10.42 7.90 6.20
C SER A 413 10.73 9.12 7.05
N LEU A 414 10.38 9.09 8.34
CA LEU A 414 10.71 10.17 9.28
C LEU A 414 12.22 10.24 9.53
N PHE A 415 12.90 9.11 9.67
CA PHE A 415 14.34 9.04 9.83
C PHE A 415 15.08 9.63 8.61
N VAL A 416 14.71 9.21 7.40
CA VAL A 416 15.24 9.76 6.15
C VAL A 416 14.94 11.25 6.00
N LEU A 417 13.74 11.70 6.38
CA LEU A 417 13.38 13.12 6.39
C LEU A 417 14.29 13.91 7.33
N LYS A 418 14.63 13.37 8.50
CA LYS A 418 15.58 13.98 9.45
C LYS A 418 16.98 14.09 8.84
N LEU A 419 17.48 13.02 8.20
CA LEU A 419 18.76 13.08 7.48
C LEU A 419 18.77 14.16 6.39
N LEU A 420 17.68 14.32 5.64
CA LEU A 420 17.58 15.35 4.60
C LEU A 420 17.51 16.78 5.16
N ARG A 421 16.95 16.96 6.36
CA ARG A 421 16.85 18.28 7.02
C ARG A 421 18.15 18.68 7.69
N ASP A 422 18.75 17.74 8.40
CA ASP A 422 19.79 18.01 9.38
C ASP A 422 21.17 17.51 8.91
N GLY A 423 21.23 16.64 7.90
CA GLY A 423 22.46 16.06 7.35
C GLY A 423 23.19 16.91 6.32
N PHE A 424 22.76 18.14 6.09
CA PHE A 424 23.38 19.05 5.11
C PHE A 424 23.45 20.48 5.66
N ASP A 425 24.22 21.34 5.02
CA ASP A 425 24.35 22.75 5.43
C ASP A 425 23.06 23.55 5.17
N ARG A 426 22.31 23.14 4.14
CA ARG A 426 20.95 23.60 3.87
C ARG A 426 19.98 22.41 3.92
N PRO A 427 18.75 22.60 4.42
CA PRO A 427 17.76 21.54 4.46
C PRO A 427 17.31 21.17 3.04
N HIS A 428 17.30 19.87 2.75
CA HIS A 428 16.83 19.31 1.48
C HIS A 428 15.52 18.54 1.61
N GLY A 429 14.99 18.36 2.83
CA GLY A 429 13.75 17.62 3.09
C GLY A 429 12.68 18.46 3.80
N GLU A 430 11.44 18.42 3.31
CA GLU A 430 10.33 19.13 3.92
C GLU A 430 9.06 18.27 3.94
N LEU A 431 8.53 17.95 5.12
CA LEU A 431 7.17 17.45 5.30
C LEU A 431 6.21 18.63 5.54
N ARG A 432 5.19 18.76 4.68
CA ARG A 432 4.11 19.74 4.80
C ARG A 432 2.80 19.04 5.14
N LEU A 433 2.38 19.18 6.38
CA LEU A 433 1.07 18.74 6.86
C LEU A 433 -0.02 19.74 6.45
N SER A 434 -1.28 19.32 6.47
CA SER A 434 -2.44 20.16 6.12
C SER A 434 -2.30 20.89 4.77
N THR A 435 -1.59 20.29 3.83
CA THR A 435 -1.18 20.91 2.56
C THR A 435 -1.70 20.09 1.40
N SER A 436 -2.52 20.72 0.56
CA SER A 436 -3.06 20.09 -0.66
C SER A 436 -2.46 20.71 -1.91
N ILE A 437 -2.22 19.89 -2.93
CA ILE A 437 -1.87 20.40 -4.26
C ILE A 437 -3.13 21.00 -4.89
N THR A 438 -3.06 22.25 -5.31
CA THR A 438 -4.16 22.93 -6.01
C THR A 438 -4.02 22.87 -7.52
N ARG A 439 -2.79 22.96 -8.02
CA ARG A 439 -2.52 22.99 -9.47
C ARG A 439 -1.13 22.46 -9.78
N ILE A 440 -1.01 21.83 -10.94
CA ILE A 440 0.26 21.38 -11.53
C ILE A 440 0.32 21.88 -12.97
N VAL A 441 1.24 22.79 -13.27
CA VAL A 441 1.40 23.36 -14.61
C VAL A 441 2.74 22.89 -15.18
N ARG A 442 2.78 22.57 -16.48
CA ARG A 442 4.04 22.22 -17.15
C ARG A 442 4.95 23.46 -17.20
N GLY A 443 6.26 23.27 -16.98
CA GLY A 443 7.26 24.33 -17.20
C GLY A 443 7.40 24.67 -18.69
N ASP A 444 7.33 23.65 -19.56
CA ASP A 444 7.35 23.80 -21.02
C ASP A 444 5.95 23.52 -21.59
N PRO A 445 5.24 24.53 -22.14
CA PRO A 445 3.89 24.35 -22.69
C PRO A 445 3.89 23.57 -24.00
N THR A 446 5.02 23.45 -24.70
CA THR A 446 5.11 22.81 -26.03
C THR A 446 5.13 21.28 -25.96
N ARG A 447 5.37 20.69 -24.79
CA ARG A 447 5.44 19.23 -24.62
C ARG A 447 4.15 18.62 -24.12
N ASP A 448 3.68 17.59 -24.82
CA ASP A 448 2.49 16.84 -24.44
C ASP A 448 2.77 15.73 -23.40
N CYS A 449 2.84 16.16 -22.15
CA CYS A 449 2.86 15.29 -20.98
C CYS A 449 1.45 14.79 -20.63
N CYS A 450 0.98 13.73 -21.31
CA CYS A 450 -0.36 13.17 -21.07
C CYS A 450 -0.43 12.25 -19.84
N THR A 451 0.67 11.62 -19.42
CA THR A 451 0.74 10.75 -18.22
C THR A 451 2.11 10.82 -17.55
N THR A 452 2.20 10.64 -16.22
CA THR A 452 3.49 10.78 -15.52
C THR A 452 4.60 9.80 -15.90
N LYS A 453 4.28 8.67 -16.55
CA LYS A 453 5.31 7.72 -17.01
C LYS A 453 6.37 8.40 -17.89
N ASP A 454 5.93 9.42 -18.63
CA ASP A 454 6.76 10.17 -19.56
C ASP A 454 7.17 11.55 -19.04
N CYS A 455 6.71 11.94 -17.84
CA CYS A 455 6.89 13.30 -17.30
C CYS A 455 8.05 13.45 -16.31
N HIS A 456 8.56 12.35 -15.75
CA HIS A 456 9.71 12.43 -14.84
C HIS A 456 10.93 12.97 -15.58
N GLY A 457 11.62 13.93 -14.95
CA GLY A 457 12.76 14.63 -15.54
C GLY A 457 12.39 15.97 -16.23
N TYR A 458 11.11 16.33 -16.29
CA TYR A 458 10.67 17.65 -16.76
C TYR A 458 10.13 18.50 -15.63
N THR A 459 10.49 19.77 -15.65
CA THR A 459 10.01 20.72 -14.65
C THR A 459 8.51 20.95 -14.78
N HIS A 460 7.82 20.80 -13.65
CA HIS A 460 6.43 21.13 -13.43
C HIS A 460 6.34 22.13 -12.28
N HIS A 461 5.51 23.14 -12.44
CA HIS A 461 5.22 24.16 -11.46
C HIS A 461 4.00 23.75 -10.64
N VAL A 462 4.19 23.54 -9.34
CA VAL A 462 3.15 23.07 -8.43
C VAL A 462 2.76 24.17 -7.45
N SER A 463 1.46 24.42 -7.30
CA SER A 463 0.92 25.31 -6.28
C SER A 463 0.21 24.52 -5.18
N PHE A 464 0.23 25.06 -3.97
CA PHE A 464 -0.31 24.41 -2.78
C PHE A 464 -1.39 25.28 -2.11
N GLU A 465 -2.27 24.67 -1.32
CA GLU A 465 -3.15 25.35 -0.36
C GLU A 465 -2.60 25.15 1.06
N PRO A 466 -2.66 26.18 1.94
CA PRO A 466 -3.40 27.44 1.79
C PRO A 466 -2.68 28.55 0.99
N LYS A 467 -1.37 28.42 0.70
CA LYS A 467 -0.57 29.44 0.00
C LYS A 467 -0.80 29.44 -1.53
N LYS A 468 -1.86 30.11 -1.99
CA LYS A 468 -2.33 30.06 -3.40
C LYS A 468 -1.43 30.68 -4.49
N GLN A 469 -0.31 31.33 -4.17
CA GLN A 469 0.33 32.25 -5.13
C GLN A 469 1.76 31.91 -5.57
N SER A 470 2.51 31.01 -4.92
CA SER A 470 3.84 30.61 -5.40
C SER A 470 3.80 29.23 -6.07
N PHE A 471 4.26 29.19 -7.31
CA PHE A 471 4.56 27.94 -8.01
C PHE A 471 5.96 27.47 -7.64
N VAL A 472 6.07 26.23 -7.18
CA VAL A 472 7.35 25.58 -6.86
C VAL A 472 7.70 24.58 -7.97
N PRO A 473 8.89 24.64 -8.57
CA PRO A 473 9.30 23.70 -9.62
C PRO A 473 9.65 22.32 -9.05
N PHE A 474 9.22 21.27 -9.74
CA PHE A 474 9.56 19.87 -9.46
C PHE A 474 9.75 19.09 -10.75
N GLU A 475 10.78 18.25 -10.84
CA GLU A 475 11.01 17.36 -11.99
C GLU A 475 10.38 15.98 -11.79
N ILE A 476 10.04 15.63 -10.55
CA ILE A 476 9.41 14.36 -10.18
C ILE A 476 8.21 14.66 -9.30
N ILE A 477 7.04 14.14 -9.68
CA ILE A 477 5.81 14.29 -8.92
C ILE A 477 5.12 12.93 -8.77
N VAL A 478 5.03 12.46 -7.53
CA VAL A 478 4.36 11.22 -7.16
C VAL A 478 3.07 11.55 -6.40
N ILE A 479 1.93 11.03 -6.88
CA ILE A 479 0.60 11.28 -6.29
C ILE A 479 0.02 9.99 -5.71
N ARG A 480 -0.29 10.00 -4.41
CA ARG A 480 -0.76 8.87 -3.59
C ARG A 480 -1.90 9.31 -2.65
N HIS A 481 -3.01 9.78 -3.22
CA HIS A 481 -4.14 10.30 -2.43
C HIS A 481 -5.12 9.19 -1.96
N GLY A 482 -4.60 7.99 -1.71
CA GLY A 482 -5.36 6.84 -1.24
C GLY A 482 -6.14 6.11 -2.34
N LEU A 483 -7.32 5.58 -1.97
CA LEU A 483 -8.17 4.75 -2.83
C LEU A 483 -9.54 5.42 -3.04
N ILE A 484 -10.08 5.33 -4.25
CA ILE A 484 -11.45 5.72 -4.59
C ILE A 484 -12.33 4.48 -4.57
N PHE A 485 -13.50 4.58 -3.96
CA PHE A 485 -14.52 3.52 -4.01
C PHE A 485 -14.80 3.09 -5.44
N ALA A 486 -14.35 1.88 -5.76
CA ALA A 486 -14.76 1.19 -6.98
C ALA A 486 -16.06 0.46 -6.68
N THR A 487 -16.93 0.34 -7.68
CA THR A 487 -18.11 -0.52 -7.58
C THR A 487 -17.66 -1.95 -7.23
N ARG A 488 -18.23 -2.53 -6.18
CA ARG A 488 -18.00 -3.92 -5.78
C ARG A 488 -19.15 -4.79 -6.30
N PRO A 489 -18.95 -6.11 -6.47
CA PRO A 489 -20.09 -7.02 -6.61
C PRO A 489 -21.05 -6.80 -5.45
N TYR A 490 -22.35 -6.75 -5.75
CA TYR A 490 -23.36 -6.53 -4.74
C TYR A 490 -23.69 -7.86 -4.06
N LEU A 491 -23.32 -7.98 -2.78
CA LEU A 491 -23.63 -9.12 -1.91
C LEU A 491 -24.66 -8.71 -0.83
N GLY A 492 -25.66 -7.91 -1.20
CA GLY A 492 -26.72 -7.47 -0.29
C GLY A 492 -26.32 -6.28 0.59
N TYR A 493 -25.41 -6.48 1.54
CA TYR A 493 -25.05 -5.43 2.51
C TYR A 493 -23.55 -5.12 2.51
N ARG A 494 -23.16 -4.05 3.22
CA ARG A 494 -21.76 -3.79 3.55
C ARG A 494 -21.39 -4.62 4.77
N ALA A 495 -20.12 -5.03 4.87
CA ALA A 495 -19.63 -5.68 6.07
C ALA A 495 -19.93 -4.82 7.31
N PRO A 496 -20.41 -5.43 8.42
CA PRO A 496 -20.77 -4.72 9.63
C PRO A 496 -19.57 -4.01 10.26
N VAL A 497 -18.36 -4.54 10.03
CA VAL A 497 -17.12 -3.93 10.46
C VAL A 497 -16.35 -3.48 9.23
N LYS A 498 -16.05 -2.17 9.15
CA LYS A 498 -15.24 -1.59 8.06
C LYS A 498 -13.80 -2.12 8.08
N GLU A 499 -13.32 -2.52 9.25
CA GLU A 499 -12.05 -3.19 9.46
C GLU A 499 -12.22 -4.70 9.49
N GLN A 500 -11.72 -5.33 8.45
CA GLN A 500 -11.49 -6.76 8.40
C GLN A 500 -10.35 -7.10 9.35
N LEU A 501 -10.54 -8.09 10.24
CA LEU A 501 -9.50 -8.55 11.16
C LEU A 501 -8.16 -8.69 10.42
N VAL A 502 -7.13 -7.94 10.83
CA VAL A 502 -5.76 -8.30 10.46
C VAL A 502 -5.28 -9.42 11.39
N PRO A 503 -4.49 -10.38 10.89
CA PRO A 503 -3.96 -11.52 11.64
C PRO A 503 -3.32 -11.16 12.98
N TYR A 504 -2.75 -9.97 13.10
CA TYR A 504 -2.16 -9.47 14.35
C TYR A 504 -3.16 -9.34 15.51
N TYR A 505 -4.47 -9.32 15.23
CA TYR A 505 -5.54 -9.33 16.22
C TYR A 505 -5.95 -10.74 16.66
N ILE A 506 -5.44 -11.77 15.99
CA ILE A 506 -5.60 -13.15 16.40
C ILE A 506 -4.42 -13.42 17.35
N PRO A 507 -4.65 -13.62 18.66
CA PRO A 507 -3.59 -14.07 19.55
C PRO A 507 -2.95 -15.32 18.95
N SER A 508 -1.62 -15.31 18.80
CA SER A 508 -0.83 -16.49 18.43
C SER A 508 -1.06 -17.63 19.41
#